data_AF-A0A4V3ISH5-F1
#
_entry.id   AF-A0A4V3ISH5-F1
#
_cell.length_a   1.000
_cell.length_b   1.000
_cell.length_c   1.000
_cell.angle_alpha   90.00
_cell.angle_beta   90.00
_cell.angle_gamma   90.00
#
_symmetry.space_group_name_H-M   'P 1'
#
loop_
_entity.id
_entity.type
_entity.pdbx_description
1 polymer ?
#
loop_
_entity_poly.entity_id
_entity_poly.type
_entity_poly.pdbx_seq_one_letter_code
_entity_poly.pdbx_strand_id
1 'polypeptide(L)'
;MNRRHRLPLAALLLLLPLTGCTATAVDLQAVTAEQLQTEILAISEASADGDFADAQSLLTAMQANLRTAAASGQVSAERSASIQSAINLVRDDLTVEIDAAVVAEEAAAKAAEEAAAAQQNDEDAKDRAEQAKDDAENAKKDAENAKENREDRDD
;
A
#
# COMPACT_ATOMS: atom_id res chain seq x y z
N MET A 1 36.15 -36.26 -43.40
CA MET A 1 35.23 -37.35 -43.01
C MET A 1 35.14 -37.26 -41.49
N ASN A 2 34.07 -36.79 -40.83
CA ASN A 2 32.64 -36.98 -41.08
C ASN A 2 31.80 -35.76 -40.66
N ARG A 3 30.56 -35.81 -41.14
CA ARG A 3 29.64 -34.71 -41.44
C ARG A 3 29.07 -34.02 -40.21
N ARG A 4 29.10 -32.69 -40.23
CA ARG A 4 28.29 -31.84 -39.35
C ARG A 4 26.84 -31.96 -39.77
N HIS A 5 26.02 -32.65 -39.00
CA HIS A 5 24.58 -32.70 -39.21
C HIS A 5 23.98 -31.34 -38.83
N ARG A 6 23.73 -30.50 -39.84
CA ARG A 6 22.84 -29.35 -39.73
C ARG A 6 21.42 -29.91 -39.68
N LEU A 7 20.84 -30.03 -38.48
CA LEU A 7 19.42 -30.29 -38.32
C LEU A 7 18.68 -28.96 -38.63
N PRO A 8 17.88 -28.85 -39.70
CA PRO A 8 16.98 -27.72 -39.84
C PRO A 8 15.89 -27.89 -38.79
N LEU A 9 15.90 -27.04 -37.78
CA LEU A 9 14.77 -26.89 -36.86
C LEU A 9 13.63 -26.30 -37.69
N ALA A 10 12.86 -27.17 -38.34
CA ALA A 10 11.62 -26.81 -39.00
C ALA A 10 10.68 -26.30 -37.89
N ALA A 11 10.50 -24.99 -37.83
CA ALA A 11 9.44 -24.37 -37.07
C ALA A 11 8.12 -24.83 -37.69
N LEU A 12 7.58 -25.93 -37.16
CA LEU A 12 6.21 -26.33 -37.42
C LEU A 12 5.32 -25.31 -36.70
N LEU A 13 5.02 -24.22 -37.40
CA LEU A 13 3.91 -23.33 -37.06
C LEU A 13 2.63 -24.16 -37.19
N LEU A 14 2.27 -24.84 -36.10
CA LEU A 14 0.91 -25.33 -35.90
C LEU A 14 0.01 -24.09 -35.81
N LEU A 15 -0.46 -23.64 -36.97
CA LEU A 15 -1.68 -22.85 -37.08
C LEU A 15 -2.83 -23.78 -36.66
N LEU A 16 -2.95 -24.01 -35.35
CA LEU A 16 -4.24 -24.41 -34.80
C LEU A 16 -5.19 -23.26 -35.14
N PRO A 17 -6.24 -23.46 -35.95
CA PRO A 17 -7.33 -22.52 -35.90
C PRO A 17 -7.75 -22.47 -34.43
N LEU A 18 -7.70 -21.29 -33.80
CA LEU A 18 -8.52 -21.04 -32.62
C LEU A 18 -9.97 -21.18 -33.12
N THR A 19 -10.43 -22.43 -33.25
CA THR A 19 -11.85 -22.74 -33.30
C THR A 19 -12.37 -22.31 -31.94
N GLY A 20 -12.72 -21.02 -31.85
CA GLY A 20 -13.55 -20.51 -30.79
C GLY A 20 -14.71 -21.47 -30.61
N CYS A 21 -14.93 -21.85 -29.36
CA CYS A 21 -15.96 -22.76 -28.89
C CYS A 21 -17.13 -22.87 -29.86
N THR A 22 -17.36 -24.09 -30.32
CA THR A 22 -18.59 -24.52 -30.99
C THR A 22 -19.80 -23.82 -30.40
N ALA A 23 -20.68 -23.28 -31.25
CA ALA A 23 -21.90 -22.56 -30.91
C ALA A 23 -22.70 -23.26 -29.78
N THR A 24 -22.39 -22.89 -28.55
CA THR A 24 -23.20 -23.09 -27.36
C THR A 24 -24.10 -21.86 -27.19
N ALA A 25 -25.18 -22.00 -26.42
CA ALA A 25 -25.95 -20.84 -25.99
C ALA A 25 -25.01 -19.75 -25.44
N VAL A 26 -25.26 -18.48 -25.78
CA VAL A 26 -24.44 -17.35 -25.33
C VAL A 26 -24.47 -17.31 -23.81
N ASP A 27 -23.36 -17.71 -23.22
CA ASP A 27 -23.14 -17.84 -21.78
C ASP A 27 -22.98 -16.47 -21.09
N LEU A 28 -22.58 -15.46 -21.88
CA LEU A 28 -22.39 -14.07 -21.49
C LEU A 28 -22.68 -13.16 -22.69
N GLN A 29 -23.68 -12.29 -22.59
CA GLN A 29 -24.01 -11.33 -23.64
C GLN A 29 -22.88 -10.32 -23.88
N ALA A 30 -22.68 -9.92 -25.13
CA ALA A 30 -21.56 -9.03 -25.51
C ALA A 30 -21.57 -7.68 -24.77
N VAL A 31 -22.73 -7.02 -24.69
CA VAL A 31 -22.88 -5.74 -23.96
C VAL A 31 -22.55 -5.91 -22.47
N THR A 32 -23.03 -6.98 -21.85
CA THR A 32 -22.71 -7.29 -20.46
C THR A 32 -21.21 -7.60 -20.29
N ALA A 33 -20.59 -8.26 -21.26
CA ALA A 33 -19.14 -8.51 -21.22
C ALA A 33 -18.33 -7.22 -21.28
N GLU A 34 -18.70 -6.26 -22.14
CA GLU A 34 -18.05 -4.95 -22.23
C GLU A 34 -18.20 -4.15 -20.93
N GLN A 35 -19.39 -4.19 -20.33
CA GLN A 35 -19.65 -3.57 -19.04
C GLN A 35 -18.75 -4.16 -17.94
N LEU A 36 -18.73 -5.49 -17.78
CA LEU A 36 -17.90 -6.14 -16.76
C LEU A 36 -16.41 -5.87 -16.97
N GLN A 37 -15.94 -5.79 -18.22
CA GLN A 37 -14.54 -5.44 -18.52
C GLN A 37 -14.22 -3.99 -18.12
N THR A 38 -15.14 -3.07 -18.35
CA THR A 38 -14.99 -1.67 -17.93
C THR A 38 -14.93 -1.54 -16.42
N GLU A 39 -15.76 -2.29 -15.70
CA GLU A 39 -15.77 -2.32 -14.23
C GLU A 39 -14.44 -2.91 -13.68
N ILE A 40 -13.94 -4.00 -14.27
CA ILE A 40 -12.64 -4.58 -13.89
C ILE A 40 -11.49 -3.60 -14.13
N LEU A 41 -11.52 -2.84 -15.23
CA LEU A 41 -10.51 -1.82 -15.50
C LEU A 41 -10.49 -0.76 -14.39
N ALA A 42 -11.65 -0.22 -14.02
CA ALA A 42 -11.73 0.78 -12.94
C ALA A 42 -11.23 0.25 -11.60
N ILE A 43 -11.57 -1.00 -11.24
CA ILE A 43 -11.05 -1.66 -10.03
C ILE A 43 -9.53 -1.77 -10.08
N SER A 44 -8.98 -2.13 -11.24
CA SER A 44 -7.54 -2.29 -11.44
C SER A 44 -6.79 -0.96 -11.36
N GLU A 45 -7.37 0.13 -11.90
CA GLU A 45 -6.83 1.49 -11.82
C GLU A 45 -6.79 1.96 -10.37
N ALA A 46 -7.90 1.85 -9.62
CA ALA A 46 -7.93 2.19 -8.19
C ALA A 46 -6.90 1.39 -7.37
N SER A 47 -6.77 0.09 -7.66
CA SER A 47 -5.80 -0.79 -7.00
C SER A 47 -4.35 -0.39 -7.33
N ALA A 48 -4.08 0.02 -8.57
CA ALA A 48 -2.76 0.47 -9.00
C ALA A 48 -2.35 1.81 -8.38
N ASP A 49 -3.33 2.68 -8.13
CA ASP A 49 -3.14 3.94 -7.41
C ASP A 49 -3.01 3.76 -5.88
N GLY A 50 -3.15 2.52 -5.39
CA GLY A 50 -3.11 2.19 -3.97
C GLY A 50 -4.40 2.54 -3.21
N ASP A 51 -5.45 2.94 -3.93
CA ASP A 51 -6.77 3.19 -3.35
C ASP A 51 -7.58 1.90 -3.24
N PHE A 52 -7.16 1.04 -2.32
CA PHE A 52 -7.79 -0.27 -2.11
C PHE A 52 -9.21 -0.16 -1.56
N ALA A 53 -9.54 0.93 -0.87
CA ALA A 53 -10.89 1.19 -0.37
C ALA A 53 -11.86 1.49 -1.53
N ASP A 54 -11.45 2.33 -2.48
CA ASP A 54 -12.25 2.58 -3.68
C ASP A 54 -12.34 1.33 -4.57
N ALA A 55 -11.23 0.60 -4.74
CA ALA A 55 -11.23 -0.68 -5.45
C ALA A 55 -12.24 -1.68 -4.84
N GLN A 56 -12.34 -1.76 -3.51
CA GLN A 56 -13.30 -2.63 -2.82
C GLN A 56 -14.76 -2.18 -3.03
N SER A 57 -15.00 -0.87 -3.06
CA SER A 57 -16.31 -0.28 -3.38
C SER A 57 -16.74 -0.62 -4.81
N LEU A 58 -15.85 -0.40 -5.78
CA LEU A 58 -16.07 -0.73 -7.20
C LEU A 58 -16.32 -2.23 -7.42
N LEU A 59 -15.55 -3.09 -6.75
CA LEU A 59 -15.76 -4.55 -6.80
C LEU A 59 -17.13 -4.95 -6.25
N THR A 60 -17.61 -4.27 -5.21
CA THR A 60 -18.95 -4.49 -4.64
C THR A 60 -20.05 -4.07 -5.62
N ALA A 61 -19.85 -2.96 -6.33
CA ALA A 61 -20.76 -2.53 -7.40
C ALA A 61 -20.78 -3.54 -8.57
N MET A 62 -19.61 -4.00 -9.02
CA MET A 62 -19.50 -5.04 -10.05
C MET A 62 -20.24 -6.32 -9.64
N GLN A 63 -20.13 -6.74 -8.38
CA GLN A 63 -20.86 -7.89 -7.87
C GLN A 63 -22.38 -7.71 -7.97
N ALA A 64 -22.88 -6.51 -7.69
CA ALA A 64 -24.31 -6.20 -7.82
C ALA A 64 -24.76 -6.21 -9.29
N ASN A 65 -23.93 -5.70 -10.19
CA ASN A 65 -24.20 -5.71 -11.63
C ASN A 65 -24.20 -7.13 -12.20
N LEU A 66 -23.25 -7.98 -11.80
CA LEU A 66 -23.23 -9.40 -12.17
C LEU A 66 -24.52 -10.11 -11.74
N ARG A 67 -24.97 -9.89 -10.50
CA ARG A 67 -26.21 -10.48 -9.97
C ARG A 67 -27.43 -10.04 -10.77
N THR A 68 -27.48 -8.76 -11.13
CA THR A 68 -28.56 -8.19 -11.96
C THR A 68 -28.56 -8.80 -13.37
N ALA A 69 -27.38 -8.92 -13.98
CA ALA A 69 -27.23 -9.50 -15.31
C ALA A 69 -27.59 -11.00 -15.33
N ALA A 70 -27.23 -11.74 -14.28
CA ALA A 70 -27.63 -13.14 -14.10
C ALA A 70 -29.15 -13.28 -13.92
N ALA A 71 -29.77 -12.44 -13.09
CA ALA A 71 -31.24 -12.43 -12.90
C ALA A 71 -32.00 -12.08 -14.19
N SER A 72 -31.37 -11.29 -15.06
CA SER A 72 -31.89 -10.88 -16.38
C SER A 72 -31.62 -11.90 -17.49
N GLY A 73 -30.96 -13.02 -17.19
CA GLY A 73 -30.57 -14.04 -18.17
C GLY A 73 -29.49 -13.60 -19.15
N GLN A 74 -28.79 -12.49 -18.88
CA GLN A 74 -27.69 -11.98 -19.71
C GLN A 74 -26.37 -12.70 -19.44
N VAL A 75 -26.29 -13.38 -18.30
CA VAL A 75 -25.20 -14.26 -17.89
C VAL A 75 -25.81 -15.58 -17.45
N SER A 76 -25.25 -16.70 -17.89
CA SER A 76 -25.69 -18.01 -17.40
C SER A 76 -25.42 -18.16 -15.91
N ALA A 77 -26.18 -19.02 -15.23
CA ALA A 77 -25.99 -19.27 -13.80
C ALA A 77 -24.59 -19.83 -13.50
N GLU A 78 -24.11 -20.77 -14.33
CA GLU A 78 -22.78 -21.38 -14.21
C GLU A 78 -21.68 -20.31 -14.33
N ARG A 79 -21.82 -19.41 -15.33
CA ARG A 79 -20.87 -18.33 -15.56
C ARG A 79 -20.88 -17.30 -14.45
N SER A 80 -22.06 -16.92 -13.98
CA SER A 80 -22.21 -16.01 -12.85
C SER A 80 -21.57 -16.59 -11.60
N ALA A 81 -21.70 -17.89 -11.34
CA ALA A 81 -21.07 -18.55 -10.19
C ALA A 81 -19.53 -18.54 -10.31
N SER A 82 -19.01 -18.82 -11.51
CA SER A 82 -17.57 -18.76 -11.78
C SER A 82 -17.00 -17.34 -11.56
N ILE A 83 -17.65 -16.30 -12.11
CA ILE A 83 -17.22 -14.91 -11.91
C ILE A 83 -17.34 -14.51 -10.44
N GLN A 84 -18.42 -14.91 -9.75
CA GLN A 84 -18.60 -14.62 -8.33
C GLN A 84 -17.49 -15.23 -7.46
N SER A 85 -17.02 -16.43 -7.81
CA SER A 85 -15.88 -17.06 -7.12
C SER A 85 -14.62 -16.22 -7.27
N ALA A 86 -14.32 -15.74 -8.48
CA ALA A 86 -13.18 -14.85 -8.72
C ALA A 86 -13.31 -13.50 -7.98
N ILE A 87 -14.52 -12.91 -7.96
CA ILE A 87 -14.80 -11.68 -7.19
C ILE A 87 -14.50 -11.89 -5.70
N ASN A 88 -14.83 -13.06 -5.15
CA ASN A 88 -14.55 -13.33 -3.74
C ASN A 88 -13.05 -13.37 -3.45
N LEU A 89 -12.25 -13.99 -4.33
CA LEU A 89 -10.78 -14.00 -4.19
C LEU A 89 -10.21 -12.58 -4.20
N VAL A 90 -10.63 -11.74 -5.16
CA VAL A 90 -10.17 -10.35 -5.23
C VAL A 90 -10.60 -9.55 -3.99
N ARG A 91 -11.81 -9.80 -3.46
CA ARG A 91 -12.27 -9.16 -2.22
C ARG A 91 -11.37 -9.52 -1.03
N ASP A 92 -11.01 -10.78 -0.92
CA ASP A 92 -10.14 -11.26 0.16
C ASP A 92 -8.76 -10.60 0.03
N ASP A 93 -8.19 -10.56 -1.18
CA ASP A 93 -6.92 -9.88 -1.45
C ASP A 93 -6.98 -8.37 -1.11
N LEU A 94 -8.02 -7.66 -1.55
CA LEU A 94 -8.20 -6.24 -1.22
C LEU A 94 -8.34 -5.98 0.28
N THR A 95 -8.99 -6.90 1.00
CA THR A 95 -9.12 -6.78 2.47
C THR A 95 -7.76 -6.89 3.15
N VAL A 96 -6.90 -7.80 2.69
CA VAL A 96 -5.53 -7.93 3.19
C VAL A 96 -4.73 -6.65 2.96
N GLU A 97 -4.83 -6.05 1.77
CA GLU A 97 -4.12 -4.81 1.46
C GLU A 97 -4.62 -3.62 2.29
N ILE A 98 -5.92 -3.51 2.53
CA ILE A 98 -6.50 -2.49 3.41
C ILE A 98 -6.01 -2.66 4.85
N ASP A 99 -6.04 -3.88 5.38
CA ASP A 99 -5.55 -4.16 6.73
C ASP A 99 -4.05 -3.86 6.86
N ALA A 100 -3.25 -4.21 5.84
CA ALA A 100 -1.83 -3.89 5.80
C ALA A 100 -1.58 -2.37 5.79
N ALA A 101 -2.39 -1.60 5.06
CA ALA A 101 -2.31 -0.15 5.03
C ALA A 101 -2.59 0.47 6.41
N VAL A 102 -3.60 -0.03 7.13
CA VAL A 102 -3.91 0.41 8.50
C VAL A 102 -2.73 0.15 9.45
N VAL A 103 -2.16 -1.06 9.41
CA VAL A 103 -1.00 -1.41 10.23
C VAL A 103 0.21 -0.52 9.90
N ALA A 104 0.43 -0.21 8.62
CA ALA A 104 1.51 0.68 8.20
C ALA A 104 1.30 2.12 8.69
N GLU A 105 0.06 2.63 8.66
CA GLU A 105 -0.29 3.95 9.19
C GLU A 105 -0.05 4.03 10.70
N GLU A 106 -0.50 3.02 11.45
CA GLU A 106 -0.27 2.94 12.90
C GLU A 106 1.22 2.90 13.25
N ALA A 107 2.00 2.11 12.49
CA ALA A 107 3.45 2.04 12.67
C ALA A 107 4.13 3.39 12.36
N ALA A 108 3.69 4.08 11.31
CA ALA A 108 4.20 5.39 10.96
C ALA A 108 3.85 6.45 12.03
N ALA A 109 2.64 6.43 12.56
CA ALA A 109 2.22 7.31 13.65
C ALA A 109 3.07 7.09 14.91
N LYS A 110 3.31 5.83 15.28
CA LYS A 110 4.17 5.49 16.42
C LYS A 110 5.62 5.94 16.22
N ALA A 111 6.17 5.72 15.03
CA ALA A 111 7.52 6.19 14.71
C ALA A 111 7.63 7.72 14.76
N ALA A 112 6.60 8.45 14.33
CA ALA A 112 6.55 9.89 14.44
C ALA A 112 6.51 10.38 15.90
N GLU A 113 5.76 9.70 16.77
CA GLU A 113 5.72 9.99 18.21
C GLU A 113 7.09 9.74 18.88
N GLU A 114 7.72 8.60 18.61
CA GLU A 114 9.05 8.27 19.14
C GLU A 114 10.11 9.29 18.67
N ALA A 115 10.06 9.72 17.41
CA ALA A 115 10.95 10.74 16.87
C ALA A 115 10.71 12.12 17.50
N ALA A 116 9.47 12.47 17.82
CA ALA A 116 9.14 13.72 18.52
C ALA A 116 9.63 13.70 19.97
N ALA A 117 9.45 12.58 20.69
CA ALA A 117 9.94 12.42 22.05
C ALA A 117 11.48 12.47 22.14
N ALA A 118 12.17 11.86 21.17
CA ALA A 118 13.63 11.93 21.10
C ALA A 118 14.14 13.37 20.90
N GLN A 119 13.48 14.14 20.02
CA GLN A 119 13.83 15.55 19.80
C GLN A 119 13.64 16.39 21.07
N GLN A 120 12.53 16.19 21.79
CA GLN A 120 12.29 16.89 23.06
C GLN A 120 13.36 16.57 24.11
N ASN A 121 13.77 15.30 24.23
CA ASN A 121 14.81 14.92 25.17
C ASN A 121 16.17 15.57 24.85
N ASP A 122 16.49 15.70 23.56
CA ASP A 122 17.73 16.34 23.11
C ASP A 122 17.72 17.87 23.35
N GLU A 123 16.57 18.52 23.21
CA GLU A 123 16.39 19.94 23.54
C GLU A 123 16.51 20.17 25.05
N ASP A 124 15.78 19.41 25.85
CA ASP A 124 15.86 19.43 27.32
C ASP A 124 17.29 19.23 27.84
N ALA A 125 18.05 18.33 27.20
CA ALA A 125 19.43 18.06 27.58
C ALA A 125 20.36 19.26 27.28
N LYS A 126 20.13 19.98 26.17
CA LYS A 126 20.88 21.19 25.82
C LYS A 126 20.55 22.31 26.80
N ASP A 127 19.29 22.54 27.10
CA ASP A 127 18.84 23.59 28.01
C ASP A 127 19.42 23.39 29.42
N ARG A 128 19.38 22.15 29.93
CA ARG A 128 20.01 21.82 31.23
C ARG A 128 21.53 22.01 31.21
N ALA A 129 22.18 21.68 30.09
CA ALA A 129 23.63 21.86 29.97
C ALA A 129 24.03 23.34 29.89
N GLU A 130 23.20 24.19 29.28
CA GLU A 130 23.39 25.64 29.23
C GLU A 130 23.16 26.27 30.61
N GLN A 131 22.07 25.92 31.28
CA GLN A 131 21.77 26.39 32.63
C GLN A 131 22.87 26.01 33.64
N ALA A 132 23.42 24.79 33.56
CA ALA A 132 24.51 24.36 34.43
C ALA A 132 25.82 25.17 34.21
N LYS A 133 26.06 25.67 33.00
CA LYS A 133 27.22 26.54 32.73
C LYS A 133 27.02 27.93 33.32
N ASP A 134 25.83 28.50 33.15
CA ASP A 134 25.49 29.80 33.70
C ASP A 134 25.55 29.80 35.24
N ASP A 135 25.02 28.76 35.87
CA ASP A 135 25.10 28.58 37.33
C ASP A 135 26.55 28.47 37.82
N ALA A 136 27.40 27.73 37.10
CA ALA A 136 28.81 27.61 37.44
C ALA A 136 29.59 28.93 37.25
N GLU A 137 29.26 29.71 36.22
CA GLU A 137 29.86 31.03 36.01
C GLU A 137 29.46 32.02 37.10
N ASN A 138 28.18 32.05 37.46
CA ASN A 138 27.67 32.90 38.53
C ASN A 138 28.29 32.53 39.88
N ALA A 139 28.35 31.25 40.23
CA ALA A 139 28.99 30.78 41.45
C ALA A 139 30.49 31.17 41.52
N LYS A 140 31.18 31.18 40.38
CA LYS A 140 32.58 31.62 40.31
C LYS A 140 32.72 33.12 40.55
N LYS A 141 31.86 33.94 39.93
CA LYS A 141 31.82 35.41 40.15
C LYS A 141 31.51 35.74 41.60
N ASP A 142 30.55 35.05 42.22
CA ASP A 142 30.19 35.25 43.63
C ASP A 142 31.36 34.90 44.56
N ALA A 143 32.09 33.82 44.27
CA ALA A 143 33.28 33.44 45.03
C ALA A 143 34.45 34.43 44.87
N GLU A 144 34.58 35.07 43.71
CA GLU A 144 35.58 36.10 43.43
C GLU A 144 35.25 37.40 44.18
N ASN A 145 34.02 37.88 44.05
CA ASN A 145 33.52 39.05 44.79
C ASN A 145 33.63 38.86 46.32
N ALA A 146 33.38 37.64 46.83
CA ALA A 146 33.51 37.34 48.26
C ALA A 146 34.96 37.27 48.78
N LYS A 147 35.93 37.10 47.88
CA LYS A 147 37.36 37.17 48.21
C LYS A 147 37.87 38.61 48.21
N GLU A 148 37.51 39.37 47.18
CA GLU A 148 37.86 40.80 47.06
C GLU A 148 37.34 41.59 48.28
N ASN A 149 36.08 41.36 48.66
CA ASN A 149 35.45 42.02 49.82
C ASN A 149 36.01 41.54 51.19
N ARG A 150 36.83 40.49 51.22
CA ARG A 150 37.59 40.08 52.42
C ARG A 150 38.96 40.76 52.48
N GLU A 151 39.65 40.92 51.35
CA GLU A 151 40.95 41.60 51.29
C GLU A 151 40.82 43.09 51.64
N ASP A 152 39.76 43.77 51.20
CA ASP A 152 39.50 45.18 51.53
C ASP A 152 39.17 45.45 53.02
N ARG A 153 38.97 44.42 53.84
CA ARG A 153 38.58 44.56 55.26
C ARG A 153 39.75 44.42 56.23
N ASP A 154 40.88 43.91 55.76
CA ASP A 154 42.08 43.61 56.56
C ASP A 154 43.19 44.68 56.43
N ASP A 155 42.96 45.76 55.67
CA ASP A 155 43.78 46.99 55.59
C ASP A 155 43.17 48.15 56.41
#